data_AF-A0A1V3JR97-F1
#
_entry.id   AF-A0A1V3JR97-F1
#
_cell.length_a   1.000
_cell.length_b   1.000
_cell.length_c   1.000
_cell.angle_alpha   90.00
_cell.angle_beta   90.00
_cell.angle_gamma   90.00
#
_symmetry.space_group_name_H-M   'P 1'
#
loop_
_entity.id
_entity.type
_entity.pdbx_description
1 polymer ?
#
loop_
_entity_poly.entity_id
_entity_poly.type
_entity_poly.pdbx_seq_one_letter_code
_entity_poly.pdbx_strand_id
1 'polypeptide(L)' 'MWKPTISEYQLAEKLLNVHAISPTESDTLYEIKYAYENPVELDWLQRAELMALEQKYKGQLAEM' A
#
# COMPACT_ATOMS: atom_id res chain seq x y z
N MET A 1 8.00 13.34 -5.28
CA MET A 1 7.60 13.35 -3.87
C MET A 1 6.09 13.45 -3.80
N TRP A 2 5.46 12.48 -3.13
CA TRP A 2 4.02 12.25 -3.05
C TRP A 2 3.62 12.04 -1.58
N LYS A 3 2.40 12.44 -1.22
CA LYS A 3 1.81 12.17 0.09
C LYS A 3 0.63 11.23 -0.07
N PRO A 4 0.58 10.10 0.64
CA PRO A 4 -0.56 9.19 0.57
C PRO A 4 -1.87 9.89 0.91
N THR A 5 -2.90 9.56 0.16
CA THR A 5 -4.28 9.93 0.47
C THR A 5 -4.88 8.95 1.48
N ILE A 6 -6.02 9.30 2.08
CA ILE A 6 -6.78 8.38 2.94
C ILE A 6 -7.18 7.09 2.22
N SER A 7 -7.51 7.17 0.93
CA SER A 7 -7.87 6.00 0.13
C SER A 7 -6.66 5.09 -0.10
N GLU A 8 -5.48 5.66 -0.33
CA GLU A 8 -4.23 4.91 -0.49
C GLU A 8 -3.77 4.29 0.85
N TYR A 9 -3.99 4.97 1.98
CA TYR A 9 -3.82 4.40 3.32
C TYR A 9 -4.72 3.17 3.54
N GLN A 10 -6.02 3.29 3.24
CA GLN A 10 -6.98 2.21 3.39
C GLN A 10 -6.67 1.03 2.46
N LEU A 11 -6.22 1.30 1.24
CA LEU A 11 -5.78 0.28 0.31
C LEU A 11 -4.57 -0.49 0.86
N ALA A 12 -3.56 0.22 1.39
CA ALA A 12 -2.41 -0.41 2.02
C ALA A 12 -2.80 -1.29 3.21
N GLU A 13 -3.74 -0.83 4.05
CA GLU A 13 -4.28 -1.62 5.16
C GLU A 13 -4.99 -2.90 4.70
N LYS A 14 -5.78 -2.83 3.62
CA LYS A 14 -6.41 -4.03 3.03
C LYS A 14 -5.37 -4.99 2.47
N LEU A 15 -4.40 -4.49 1.72
CA LEU A 15 -3.35 -5.28 1.10
C LEU A 15 -2.48 -6.01 2.13
N LEU A 16 -2.24 -5.43 3.32
CA LEU A 16 -1.51 -6.11 4.41
C LEU A 16 -2.21 -7.36 4.95
N ASN A 17 -3.52 -7.53 4.70
CA ASN A 17 -4.28 -8.71 5.12
C ASN A 17 -4.33 -9.81 4.05
N VAL A 18 -3.71 -9.60 2.88
CA VAL A 18 -3.59 -10.59 1.81
C VAL A 18 -2.69 -11.74 2.26
N HIS A 19 -3.12 -12.98 2.06
CA HIS A 19 -2.42 -14.17 2.58
C HIS A 19 -1.01 -14.37 1.98
N ALA A 20 -0.83 -13.97 0.72
CA ALA A 20 0.39 -14.22 -0.06
C ALA A 20 1.36 -13.03 -0.11
N ILE A 21 1.18 -12.02 0.76
CA ILE A 21 2.02 -10.83 0.73
C ILE A 21 3.46 -11.14 1.14
N SER A 22 4.43 -10.66 0.36
CA SER A 22 5.84 -10.84 0.69
C SER A 22 6.33 -9.84 1.74
N PRO A 23 7.43 -10.11 2.45
CA PRO A 23 8.00 -9.16 3.42
C PRO A 23 8.30 -7.79 2.82
N THR A 24 8.93 -7.74 1.64
CA THR A 24 9.26 -6.48 0.97
C THR A 24 8.02 -5.68 0.57
N GLU A 25 6.98 -6.34 0.08
CA GLU A 25 5.70 -5.68 -0.22
C GLU A 25 5.06 -5.13 1.06
N SER A 26 5.09 -5.91 2.14
CA SER A 26 4.59 -5.47 3.44
C SER A 26 5.34 -4.25 3.97
N ASP A 27 6.67 -4.19 3.81
CA ASP A 27 7.49 -3.05 4.22
C ASP A 27 7.05 -1.77 3.47
N THR A 28 6.91 -1.83 2.13
CA THR A 28 6.38 -0.72 1.32
C THR A 28 5.01 -0.26 1.82
N LEU A 29 4.10 -1.19 2.13
CA LEU A 29 2.76 -0.83 2.61
C LEU A 29 2.79 -0.18 4.00
N TYR A 30 3.67 -0.63 4.90
CA TYR A 30 3.85 0.01 6.21
C TYR A 30 4.43 1.41 6.08
N GLU A 31 5.38 1.65 5.17
CA GLU A 31 5.91 2.99 4.89
C GLU A 31 4.82 3.94 4.38
N ILE A 32 3.93 3.45 3.50
CA ILE A 32 2.77 4.21 3.02
C ILE A 32 1.83 4.57 4.17
N LYS A 33 1.53 3.62 5.06
CA LYS A 33 0.72 3.91 6.25
C LYS A 33 1.38 4.96 7.14
N TYR A 34 2.67 4.78 7.42
CA TYR A 34 3.44 5.70 8.26
C TYR A 34 3.46 7.12 7.67
N ALA A 35 3.64 7.26 6.36
CA ALA A 35 3.66 8.56 5.68
C ALA A 35 2.28 9.23 5.52
N TYR A 36 1.19 8.50 5.74
CA TYR A 36 -0.13 9.12 5.90
C TYR A 36 -0.31 9.68 7.32
N GLU A 37 0.08 8.89 8.33
CA GLU A 37 -0.05 9.25 9.75
C GLU A 37 0.92 10.35 10.19
N ASN A 38 2.08 10.41 9.53
CA ASN A 38 3.14 11.39 9.75
C ASN A 38 3.33 12.15 8.44
N PRO A 39 3.47 13.49 8.42
CA PRO A 39 3.47 14.30 7.20
C PRO A 39 4.79 14.19 6.39
N VAL A 40 5.21 12.97 6.12
CA VAL A 40 6.41 12.58 5.37
C VAL A 40 6.03 12.38 3.91
N GLU A 41 6.93 12.77 3.02
CA GLU A 41 6.76 12.56 1.59
C GLU A 41 7.47 11.29 1.15
N LEU A 42 6.82 10.53 0.29
CA LEU A 42 7.31 9.30 -0.32
C LEU A 42 7.70 9.51 -1.78
N ASP A 43 8.42 8.54 -2.34
CA ASP A 43 8.74 8.50 -3.76
C ASP A 43 7.49 8.10 -4.57
N TRP A 44 7.41 8.60 -5.81
CA TRP A 44 6.37 8.16 -6.76
C TRP A 44 6.50 6.68 -7.12
N LEU A 45 7.69 6.08 -6.98
CA LEU A 45 7.91 4.65 -7.13
C LEU A 45 7.09 3.84 -6.11
N GLN A 46 7.05 4.25 -4.84
CA GLN A 46 6.24 3.59 -3.81
C GLN A 46 4.75 3.69 -4.12
N ARG A 47 4.30 4.81 -4.71
CA ARG A 47 2.93 4.92 -5.22
C ARG A 47 2.66 3.95 -6.36
N ALA A 48 3.59 3.81 -7.30
CA ALA A 48 3.45 2.86 -8.41
C ALA A 48 3.42 1.41 -7.91
N GLU A 49 4.22 1.07 -6.91
CA GLU A 49 4.20 -0.22 -6.23
C GLU A 49 2.83 -0.49 -5.59
N LEU A 50 2.23 0.49 -4.89
CA LEU A 50 0.89 0.35 -4.32
C LEU A 50 -0.17 -0.02 -5.38
N MET A 51 -0.16 0.67 -6.52
CA MET A 51 -1.09 0.42 -7.63
C MET A 51 -0.84 -0.97 -8.26
N ALA A 52 0.44 -1.37 -8.37
CA ALA A 52 0.81 -2.69 -8.87
C ALA A 52 0.33 -3.80 -7.93
N LEU A 53 0.42 -3.60 -6.61
CA LEU A 53 -0.05 -4.55 -5.60
C LEU A 53 -1.57 -4.68 -5.59
N GLU A 54 -2.30 -3.57 -5.72
CA GLU A 54 -3.76 -3.58 -5.89
C GLU A 54 -4.15 -4.47 -7.08
N GLN A 55 -3.49 -4.29 -8.23
CA GLN A 55 -3.78 -5.09 -9.42
C GLN A 55 -3.35 -6.56 -9.26
N LYS A 56 -2.19 -6.82 -8.63
CA LYS A 56 -1.66 -8.16 -8.38
C LYS A 56 -2.60 -8.97 -7.50
N TYR A 57 -3.16 -8.36 -6.47
CA TYR A 57 -3.99 -9.03 -5.46
C TYR A 57 -5.49 -8.75 -5.60
N LYS A 58 -5.94 -8.14 -6.70
CA LYS A 58 -7.36 -7.78 -6.93
C LYS A 58 -8.34 -8.92 -6.66
N GLY A 59 -7.94 -10.17 -6.97
CA GLY A 59 -8.78 -11.35 -6.74
C GLY A 59 -9.04 -11.60 -5.26
N GLN A 60 -8.00 -11.54 -4.44
CA GLN A 60 -8.12 -11.69 -2.98
C GLN A 60 -8.82 -10.47 -2.35
N LEU A 61 -8.53 -9.26 -2.84
CA LEU A 61 -9.20 -8.04 -2.37
C LEU A 61 -10.72 -8.05 -2.65
N ALA A 62 -11.17 -8.74 -3.69
CA ALA A 62 -12.60 -8.87 -4.01
C ALA A 62 -13.34 -9.86 -3.09
N GLU A 63 -12.61 -10.71 -2.36
CA GLU A 63 -13.14 -11.72 -1.45
C GLU A 63 -13.17 -11.24 0.02
N MET A 64 -12.65 -10.04 0.29
CA MET A 64 -12.58 -9.40 1.62
C MET A 64 -13.70 -8.39 1.84
#